data_AF-A0A2E8PAF1-F1
#
_entry.id   AF-A0A2E8PAF1-F1
#
_cell.length_a   1.000
_cell.length_b   1.000
_cell.length_c   1.000
_cell.angle_alpha   90.00
_cell.angle_beta   90.00
_cell.angle_gamma   90.00
#
_symmetry.space_group_name_H-M   'P 1'
#
loop_
_entity.id
_entity.type
_entity.pdbx_description
1 polymer ?
#
loop_
_entity_poly.entity_id
_entity_poly.type
_entity_poly.pdbx_seq_one_letter_code
_entity_poly.pdbx_strand_id
1 'polypeptide(L)'
;MKGLVALGATLVLALTGCSTGMQGLSDSSAGDDSSPSGKSPSTSSDAGGQESWASGACPEEDGCLSTGFTVASDGFSFANWRGEGNLDVDSMITLFGRSDVCAEGSGEECELLPAAQQWLTQANSSLSSGRCEGFAVLSQSLYDGVYALSELDGTAQVTADLRHSSSATAVDPPSGII
;
A
#
# COMPACT_ATOMS: atom_id res chain seq x y z
N MET A 1 10.75 -65.27 1.34
CA MET A 1 11.71 -64.48 0.52
C MET A 1 11.10 -64.26 -0.85
N LYS A 2 10.55 -63.07 -1.10
CA LYS A 2 10.32 -62.47 -2.43
C LYS A 2 9.95 -61.01 -2.19
N GLY A 3 10.92 -60.14 -2.47
CA GLY A 3 10.80 -58.70 -2.29
C GLY A 3 9.96 -58.05 -3.37
N LEU A 4 9.42 -56.88 -3.05
CA LEU A 4 8.85 -55.96 -4.02
C LEU A 4 9.68 -54.67 -3.96
N VAL A 5 10.31 -54.35 -5.08
CA VAL A 5 11.15 -53.16 -5.29
C VAL A 5 10.23 -51.96 -5.51
N ALA A 6 10.35 -50.93 -4.68
CA ALA A 6 9.66 -49.66 -4.86
C ALA A 6 10.42 -48.80 -5.89
N LEU A 7 9.81 -48.59 -7.05
CA LEU A 7 10.26 -47.63 -8.05
C LEU A 7 9.85 -46.22 -7.59
N GLY A 8 10.78 -45.50 -6.98
CA GLY A 8 10.62 -44.08 -6.67
C GLY A 8 10.74 -43.24 -7.94
N ALA A 9 9.64 -42.57 -8.33
CA ALA A 9 9.66 -41.57 -9.38
C ALA A 9 10.08 -40.22 -8.77
N THR A 10 11.36 -39.88 -8.86
CA THR A 10 11.85 -38.53 -8.58
C THR A 10 11.48 -37.60 -9.73
N LEU A 11 10.52 -36.71 -9.48
CA LEU A 11 10.19 -35.59 -10.38
C LEU A 11 11.21 -34.47 -10.15
N VAL A 12 12.16 -34.33 -11.08
CA VAL A 12 13.12 -33.21 -11.10
C VAL A 12 12.48 -32.05 -11.87
N LEU A 13 12.14 -30.95 -11.19
CA LEU A 13 11.80 -29.69 -11.85
C LEU A 13 13.09 -29.02 -12.38
N ALA A 14 13.24 -28.99 -13.69
CA ALA A 14 14.29 -28.22 -14.35
C ALA A 14 13.86 -26.74 -14.45
N LEU A 15 14.52 -25.86 -13.69
CA LEU A 15 14.43 -24.41 -13.87
C LEU A 15 15.30 -24.00 -15.06
N THR A 16 14.70 -23.88 -16.24
CA THR A 16 15.34 -23.24 -17.40
C THR A 16 15.30 -21.73 -17.23
N GLY A 17 16.41 -21.14 -16.78
CA GLY A 17 16.65 -19.71 -16.88
C GLY A 17 17.08 -19.32 -18.29
N CYS A 18 16.48 -18.28 -18.86
CA CYS A 18 17.00 -17.62 -20.06
C CYS A 18 18.27 -16.84 -19.69
N SER A 19 19.44 -17.46 -19.90
CA SER A 19 20.74 -16.80 -19.93
C SER A 19 21.19 -16.71 -21.39
N THR A 20 21.03 -15.53 -22.00
CA THR A 20 21.70 -15.21 -23.27
C THR A 20 23.18 -14.99 -22.96
N GLY A 21 24.05 -15.85 -23.51
CA GLY A 21 25.52 -15.70 -23.50
C GLY A 21 25.97 -14.42 -24.23
N MET A 22 27.23 -13.98 -24.15
CA MET A 22 28.42 -14.79 -24.43
C MET A 22 29.72 -13.96 -24.29
N GLN A 23 30.76 -14.59 -23.72
CA GLN A 23 32.22 -14.41 -23.93
C GLN A 23 32.99 -13.14 -23.52
N GLY A 24 34.10 -13.37 -22.80
CA GLY A 24 35.36 -12.66 -23.05
C GLY A 24 36.24 -12.40 -21.83
N LEU A 25 37.21 -13.28 -21.56
CA LEU A 25 38.37 -12.99 -20.71
C LEU A 25 39.33 -12.05 -21.45
N SER A 26 39.87 -11.02 -20.80
CA SER A 26 41.31 -10.65 -20.81
C SER A 26 41.59 -9.35 -20.05
N ASP A 27 42.67 -9.40 -19.28
CA ASP A 27 43.30 -8.33 -18.51
C ASP A 27 44.25 -7.48 -19.41
N SER A 28 44.64 -6.30 -18.92
CA SER A 28 45.75 -5.41 -19.36
C SER A 28 45.44 -4.15 -20.20
N SER A 29 45.55 -3.01 -19.48
CA SER A 29 46.36 -1.80 -19.76
C SER A 29 46.05 -0.81 -20.90
N ALA A 30 45.99 0.46 -20.45
CA ALA A 30 46.51 1.71 -21.05
C ALA A 30 45.75 2.45 -22.16
N GLY A 31 45.41 3.72 -21.87
CA GLY A 31 45.65 4.88 -22.76
C GLY A 31 44.47 5.49 -23.51
N ASP A 32 44.17 6.77 -23.16
CA ASP A 32 43.78 7.91 -24.03
C ASP A 32 42.48 7.82 -24.86
N ASP A 33 41.61 8.83 -25.01
CA ASP A 33 41.45 10.21 -24.54
C ASP A 33 40.03 10.69 -24.96
N SER A 34 39.63 11.88 -24.50
CA SER A 34 38.54 12.74 -25.02
C SER A 34 37.11 12.63 -24.47
N SER A 35 36.85 13.56 -23.54
CA SER A 35 35.59 14.15 -23.02
C SER A 35 34.68 14.78 -24.11
N PRO A 36 33.40 15.20 -23.84
CA PRO A 36 33.06 16.20 -22.81
C PRO A 36 31.73 16.03 -22.02
N SER A 37 31.83 16.41 -20.75
CA SER A 37 30.87 17.16 -19.90
C SER A 37 29.40 17.30 -20.32
N GLY A 38 28.50 16.72 -19.52
CA GLY A 38 27.12 17.14 -19.34
C GLY A 38 26.81 17.30 -17.84
N LYS A 39 26.51 18.53 -17.43
CA LYS A 39 26.39 19.02 -16.05
C LYS A 39 25.23 18.36 -15.27
N SER A 40 25.51 17.87 -14.08
CA SER A 40 24.52 17.70 -13.02
C SER A 40 24.29 19.05 -12.34
N PRO A 41 23.05 19.54 -12.18
CA PRO A 41 22.78 20.64 -11.26
C PRO A 41 22.30 20.07 -9.93
N SER A 42 23.21 20.06 -8.95
CA SER A 42 22.84 20.22 -7.55
C SER A 42 22.68 21.71 -7.27
N THR A 43 21.49 22.16 -6.92
CA THR A 43 21.30 23.39 -6.13
C THR A 43 20.12 23.20 -5.18
N SER A 44 20.44 22.99 -3.92
CA SER A 44 19.58 23.25 -2.76
C SER A 44 19.36 24.76 -2.60
N SER A 45 18.14 25.19 -2.26
CA SER A 45 17.85 26.29 -1.32
C SER A 45 16.35 26.38 -1.04
N ASP A 46 16.04 26.61 0.24
CA ASP A 46 14.75 26.61 0.92
C ASP A 46 13.66 27.54 0.37
N ALA A 47 12.39 27.10 0.43
CA ALA A 47 11.20 27.92 0.70
C ALA A 47 10.00 27.03 1.08
N GLY A 48 9.16 27.51 2.01
CA GLY A 48 8.17 26.76 2.77
C GLY A 48 7.20 25.88 1.96
N GLY A 49 6.99 24.67 2.47
CA GLY A 49 6.05 23.69 1.95
C GLY A 49 4.61 24.13 2.18
N GLN A 50 3.97 24.58 1.12
CA GLN A 50 2.57 24.26 0.87
C GLN A 50 2.59 23.32 -0.33
N GLU A 51 2.56 22.02 -0.05
CA GLU A 51 2.26 21.02 -1.07
C GLU A 51 0.79 21.16 -1.45
N SER A 52 0.52 22.15 -2.31
CA SER A 52 -0.70 22.19 -3.09
C SER A 52 -0.71 20.91 -3.89
N TRP A 53 -1.72 20.08 -3.68
CA TRP A 53 -2.23 19.16 -4.70
C TRP A 53 -2.80 20.02 -5.83
N ALA A 54 -1.95 20.83 -6.46
CA ALA A 54 -2.24 21.43 -7.73
C ALA A 54 -2.37 20.23 -8.65
N SER A 55 -3.62 19.97 -9.03
CA SER A 55 -4.02 19.12 -10.14
C SER A 55 -2.91 19.10 -11.18
N GLY A 56 -2.53 17.90 -11.63
CA GLY A 56 -1.55 17.73 -12.70
C GLY A 56 -1.80 18.71 -13.83
N ALA A 57 -1.07 19.82 -13.79
CA ALA A 57 -1.08 20.81 -14.85
C ALA A 57 -0.11 20.25 -15.87
N CYS A 58 -0.64 19.41 -16.76
CA CYS A 58 0.08 19.06 -17.96
C CYS A 58 0.25 20.35 -18.79
N PRO A 59 1.47 20.73 -19.15
CA PRO A 59 1.67 21.76 -20.16
C PRO A 59 0.94 21.33 -21.44
N GLU A 60 0.20 22.25 -22.05
CA GLU A 60 -0.71 22.00 -23.18
C GLU A 60 0.01 21.51 -24.45
N GLU A 61 1.34 21.53 -24.41
CA GLU A 61 2.26 21.14 -25.47
C GLU A 61 2.63 19.64 -25.48
N ASP A 62 2.33 18.91 -24.40
CA ASP A 62 2.49 17.44 -24.32
C ASP A 62 1.11 16.80 -24.04
N GLY A 63 0.38 16.47 -25.12
CA GLY A 63 -1.01 16.00 -25.06
C GLY A 63 -1.28 15.01 -23.93
N CYS A 64 -2.06 15.46 -22.94
CA CYS A 64 -2.23 14.67 -21.72
C CYS A 64 -3.21 13.52 -21.91
N LEU A 65 -2.75 12.32 -21.54
CA LEU A 65 -3.59 11.14 -21.49
C LEU A 65 -4.42 11.19 -20.20
N SER A 66 -5.71 11.42 -20.35
CA SER A 66 -6.69 11.33 -19.26
C SER A 66 -7.51 10.05 -19.43
N THR A 67 -7.69 9.31 -18.34
CA THR A 67 -8.63 8.18 -18.28
C THR A 67 -10.08 8.65 -18.06
N GLY A 68 -10.29 9.96 -17.82
CA GLY A 68 -11.56 10.53 -17.39
C GLY A 68 -11.80 10.43 -15.87
N PHE A 69 -11.01 9.62 -15.15
CA PHE A 69 -11.06 9.53 -13.69
C PHE A 69 -10.64 10.84 -13.05
N THR A 70 -11.45 11.36 -12.14
CA THR A 70 -11.08 12.50 -11.28
C THR A 70 -11.24 12.14 -9.81
N VAL A 71 -10.22 12.46 -9.01
CA VAL A 71 -10.21 12.17 -7.57
C VAL A 71 -11.41 12.82 -6.85
N ALA A 72 -11.90 13.96 -7.36
CA ALA A 72 -12.98 14.71 -6.73
C ALA A 72 -14.36 14.01 -6.81
N SER A 73 -14.67 13.32 -7.91
CA SER A 73 -15.94 12.58 -8.07
C SER A 73 -15.76 11.08 -7.88
N ASP A 74 -14.69 10.53 -8.43
CA ASP A 74 -14.50 9.09 -8.59
C ASP A 74 -13.65 8.48 -7.46
N GLY A 75 -13.09 9.33 -6.59
CA GLY A 75 -12.49 8.97 -5.32
C GLY A 75 -13.49 8.91 -4.16
N PHE A 76 -13.07 8.35 -3.03
CA PHE A 76 -13.85 8.42 -1.79
C PHE A 76 -13.90 9.85 -1.26
N SER A 77 -15.07 10.27 -0.74
CA SER A 77 -15.30 11.63 -0.22
C SER A 77 -14.65 11.90 1.14
N PHE A 78 -14.22 10.86 1.85
CA PHE A 78 -13.39 11.01 3.03
C PHE A 78 -11.92 11.09 2.64
N ALA A 79 -11.19 11.89 3.40
CA ALA A 79 -9.76 11.90 3.28
C ALA A 79 -9.20 10.52 3.67
N ASN A 80 -8.50 9.87 2.75
CA ASN A 80 -7.60 8.80 3.14
C ASN A 80 -6.51 9.37 4.07
N TRP A 81 -5.78 8.52 4.81
CA TRP A 81 -4.79 8.90 5.82
C TRP A 81 -4.05 10.22 5.49
N ARG A 82 -4.32 11.28 6.29
CA ARG A 82 -3.69 12.61 6.19
C ARG A 82 -2.76 12.93 7.35
N GLY A 83 -2.55 11.97 8.25
CA GLY A 83 -1.71 12.17 9.43
C GLY A 83 -0.22 12.03 9.11
N GLU A 84 0.60 12.79 9.82
CA GLU A 84 1.99 12.37 10.03
C GLU A 84 2.02 11.25 11.08
N GLY A 85 2.95 10.31 10.96
CA GLY A 85 3.20 9.33 12.01
C GLY A 85 3.19 7.87 11.56
N ASN A 86 3.71 7.04 12.45
CA ASN A 86 3.75 5.59 12.37
C ASN A 86 2.56 5.02 13.15
N LEU A 87 2.15 3.80 12.81
CA LEU A 87 1.38 2.98 13.73
C LEU A 87 2.13 2.95 15.07
N ASP A 88 1.37 2.97 16.15
CA ASP A 88 1.83 2.98 17.53
C ASP A 88 1.22 1.83 18.34
N VAL A 89 1.43 1.87 19.65
CA VAL A 89 0.93 0.83 20.57
C VAL A 89 -0.60 0.80 20.58
N ASP A 90 -1.28 1.94 20.54
CA ASP A 90 -2.74 2.01 20.46
C ASP A 90 -3.27 1.44 19.15
N SER A 91 -2.55 1.66 18.05
CA SER A 91 -2.82 1.03 16.77
C SER A 91 -2.73 -0.50 16.87
N MET A 92 -1.71 -1.02 17.54
CA MET A 92 -1.55 -2.46 17.78
C MET A 92 -2.70 -3.04 18.60
N ILE A 93 -3.09 -2.35 19.68
CA ILE A 93 -4.22 -2.77 20.53
C ILE A 93 -5.52 -2.73 19.74
N THR A 94 -5.72 -1.72 18.89
CA THR A 94 -6.93 -1.60 18.07
C THR A 94 -7.03 -2.71 17.03
N LEU A 95 -5.90 -3.07 16.40
CA LEU A 95 -5.87 -4.06 15.31
C LEU A 95 -5.95 -5.51 15.82
N PHE A 96 -5.29 -5.81 16.94
CA PHE A 96 -5.08 -7.19 17.40
C PHE A 96 -5.65 -7.46 18.80
N GLY A 97 -6.02 -6.42 19.54
CA GLY A 97 -6.48 -6.55 20.93
C GLY A 97 -5.32 -6.55 21.94
N ARG A 98 -5.59 -6.02 23.14
CA ARG A 98 -4.56 -5.83 24.19
C ARG A 98 -3.90 -7.14 24.62
N SER A 99 -4.68 -8.22 24.77
CA SER A 99 -4.19 -9.52 25.25
C SER A 99 -3.13 -10.14 24.34
N ASP A 100 -3.17 -9.81 23.05
CA ASP A 100 -2.38 -10.48 22.02
C ASP A 100 -1.11 -9.69 21.68
N VAL A 101 -1.04 -8.43 22.12
CA VAL A 101 0.09 -7.54 21.82
C VAL A 101 0.84 -7.08 23.05
N CYS A 102 0.22 -7.02 24.22
CA CYS A 102 0.86 -6.55 25.45
C CYS A 102 1.35 -7.73 26.30
N ALA A 103 2.53 -7.59 26.91
CA ALA A 103 3.07 -8.59 27.82
C ALA A 103 2.17 -8.81 29.04
N GLU A 104 2.13 -10.04 29.55
CA GLU A 104 1.41 -10.36 30.79
C GLU A 104 1.97 -9.55 31.97
N GLY A 105 1.09 -8.92 32.74
CA GLY A 105 1.48 -8.03 33.84
C GLY A 105 1.85 -6.62 33.43
N SER A 106 1.79 -6.28 32.13
CA SER A 106 1.76 -4.88 31.70
C SER A 106 0.57 -4.18 32.37
N GLY A 107 0.84 -3.07 33.05
CA GLY A 107 -0.16 -2.31 33.81
C GLY A 107 -1.10 -1.56 32.88
N GLU A 108 -1.29 -0.27 33.12
CA GLU A 108 -2.06 0.59 32.22
C GLU A 108 -1.28 0.85 30.91
N GLU A 109 0.03 1.02 31.02
CA GLU A 109 0.96 1.13 29.89
C GLU A 109 1.22 -0.24 29.25
N CYS A 110 0.98 -0.37 27.95
CA CYS A 110 1.18 -1.61 27.22
C CYS A 110 2.65 -1.75 26.79
N GLU A 111 3.38 -2.63 27.47
CA GLU A 111 4.66 -3.10 26.98
C GLU A 111 4.42 -4.16 25.91
N LEU A 112 4.79 -3.87 24.67
CA LEU A 112 4.56 -4.78 23.55
C LEU A 112 5.38 -6.07 23.69
N LEU A 113 4.75 -7.20 23.38
CA LEU A 113 5.44 -8.47 23.16
C LEU A 113 6.50 -8.28 22.05
N PRO A 114 7.64 -8.98 22.11
CA PRO A 114 8.71 -8.82 21.11
C PRO A 114 8.24 -9.03 19.67
N ALA A 115 7.34 -9.99 19.44
CA ALA A 115 6.76 -10.24 18.13
C ALA A 115 5.86 -9.08 17.65
N ALA A 116 5.08 -8.48 18.55
CA ALA A 116 4.23 -7.33 18.26
C ALA A 116 5.07 -6.09 17.92
N GLN A 117 6.16 -5.84 18.67
CA GLN A 117 7.09 -4.75 18.36
C GLN A 117 7.76 -4.94 17.00
N GLN A 118 8.17 -6.17 16.68
CA GLN A 118 8.78 -6.49 15.40
C GLN A 118 7.80 -6.32 14.24
N TRP A 119 6.55 -6.74 14.42
CA TRP A 119 5.49 -6.52 13.45
C TRP A 119 5.23 -5.03 13.24
N LEU A 120 5.12 -4.25 14.31
CA LEU A 120 4.88 -2.81 14.27
C LEU A 120 5.96 -2.09 13.43
N THR A 121 7.22 -2.49 13.63
CA THR A 121 8.36 -1.94 12.89
C THR A 121 8.28 -2.28 11.41
N GLN A 122 8.00 -3.54 11.08
CA GLN A 122 7.87 -4.00 9.69
C GLN A 122 6.69 -3.34 8.99
N ALA A 123 5.53 -3.30 9.65
CA ALA A 123 4.32 -2.68 9.12
C ALA A 123 4.57 -1.20 8.80
N ASN A 124 5.20 -0.45 9.71
CA ASN A 124 5.55 0.94 9.44
C ASN A 124 6.56 1.12 8.31
N SER A 125 7.54 0.23 8.18
CA SER A 125 8.44 0.23 7.04
C SER A 125 7.69 -0.02 5.73
N SER A 126 6.78 -0.98 5.69
CA SER A 126 5.98 -1.27 4.49
C SER A 126 5.00 -0.14 4.16
N LEU A 127 4.40 0.47 5.18
CA LEU A 127 3.46 1.58 5.00
C LEU A 127 4.15 2.88 4.56
N SER A 128 5.45 3.03 4.81
CA SER A 128 6.23 4.19 4.36
C SER A 128 6.31 4.32 2.84
N SER A 129 6.15 3.21 2.09
CA SER A 129 6.13 3.24 0.63
C SER A 129 4.75 3.52 0.02
N GLY A 130 3.67 3.56 0.82
CA GLY A 130 2.32 3.85 0.35
C GLY A 130 1.22 3.32 1.28
N ARG A 131 0.53 4.23 2.00
CA ARG A 131 -0.55 3.87 2.94
C ARG A 131 -1.91 3.68 2.28
N CYS A 132 -2.05 4.15 1.04
CA CYS A 132 -3.35 4.51 0.46
C CYS A 132 -3.74 3.71 -0.78
N GLU A 133 -2.88 2.77 -1.20
CA GLU A 133 -3.04 2.05 -2.48
C GLU A 133 -4.37 1.31 -2.57
N GLY A 134 -4.83 0.69 -1.48
CA GLY A 134 -6.09 -0.05 -1.46
C GLY A 134 -7.31 0.80 -1.82
N PHE A 135 -7.47 1.98 -1.23
CA PHE A 135 -8.60 2.86 -1.52
C PHE A 135 -8.49 3.52 -2.89
N ALA A 136 -7.27 3.85 -3.34
CA ALA A 136 -7.05 4.38 -4.68
C ALA A 136 -7.41 3.35 -5.76
N VAL A 137 -6.90 2.11 -5.62
CA VAL A 137 -7.20 1.00 -6.54
C VAL A 137 -8.69 0.66 -6.54
N LEU A 138 -9.32 0.63 -5.36
CA LEU A 138 -10.76 0.37 -5.27
C LEU A 138 -11.57 1.47 -5.96
N SER A 139 -11.21 2.74 -5.75
CA SER A 139 -11.90 3.87 -6.39
C SER A 139 -11.81 3.82 -7.91
N GLN A 140 -10.66 3.43 -8.46
CA GLN A 140 -10.50 3.18 -9.89
C GLN A 140 -11.35 1.99 -10.35
N SER A 141 -11.35 0.89 -9.59
CA SER A 141 -12.13 -0.31 -9.93
C SER A 141 -13.65 -0.03 -9.96
N LEU A 142 -14.13 0.86 -9.09
CA LEU A 142 -15.52 1.34 -9.10
C LEU A 142 -15.80 2.22 -10.33
N TYR A 143 -14.88 3.11 -10.68
CA TYR A 143 -14.99 3.96 -11.88
C TYR A 143 -14.99 3.13 -13.18
N ASP A 144 -14.09 2.14 -13.29
CA ASP A 144 -14.01 1.23 -14.42
C ASP A 144 -15.19 0.24 -14.49
N GLY A 145 -16.07 0.23 -13.48
CA GLY A 145 -17.24 -0.65 -13.40
C GLY A 145 -16.89 -2.12 -13.11
N VAL A 146 -15.68 -2.40 -12.61
CA VAL A 146 -15.28 -3.73 -12.11
C VAL A 146 -16.13 -4.14 -10.91
N TYR A 147 -16.47 -3.15 -10.07
CA TYR A 147 -17.44 -3.30 -8.99
C TYR A 147 -18.62 -2.34 -9.21
N ALA A 148 -19.83 -2.79 -8.91
CA ALA A 148 -21.02 -1.97 -9.08
C ALA A 148 -21.27 -1.10 -7.84
N LEU A 149 -21.30 0.22 -8.01
CA LEU A 149 -21.65 1.16 -6.93
C LEU A 149 -23.01 0.84 -6.29
N SER A 150 -23.96 0.34 -7.08
CA SER A 150 -25.30 -0.04 -6.60
C SER A 150 -25.31 -1.19 -5.60
N GLU A 151 -24.27 -2.03 -5.57
CA GLU A 151 -24.11 -3.09 -4.57
C GLU A 151 -23.68 -2.53 -3.21
N LEU A 152 -23.04 -1.36 -3.19
CA LEU A 152 -22.59 -0.66 -1.98
C LEU A 152 -23.65 0.34 -1.50
N ASP A 153 -24.19 1.13 -2.42
CA ASP A 153 -25.25 2.12 -2.18
C ASP A 153 -26.06 2.30 -3.47
N GLY A 154 -27.31 1.82 -3.47
CA GLY A 154 -28.21 1.91 -4.62
C GLY A 154 -28.56 3.33 -5.07
N THR A 155 -28.16 4.35 -4.31
CA THR A 155 -28.37 5.77 -4.64
C THR A 155 -27.10 6.46 -5.14
N ALA A 156 -25.92 5.88 -4.93
CA ALA A 156 -24.64 6.46 -5.33
C ALA A 156 -24.49 6.44 -6.86
N GLN A 157 -24.10 7.58 -7.43
CA GLN A 157 -23.82 7.70 -8.87
C GLN A 157 -22.31 7.70 -9.14
N VAL A 158 -21.52 8.19 -8.19
CA VAL A 158 -20.06 8.14 -8.20
C VAL A 158 -19.52 7.67 -6.85
N THR A 159 -18.24 7.29 -6.78
CA THR A 159 -17.59 6.82 -5.54
C THR A 159 -17.72 7.82 -4.39
N ALA A 160 -17.67 9.13 -4.69
CA ALA A 160 -17.80 10.17 -3.67
C ALA A 160 -19.18 10.20 -2.97
N ASP A 161 -20.23 9.65 -3.62
CA ASP A 161 -21.58 9.61 -3.07
C ASP A 161 -21.79 8.52 -2.02
N LEU A 162 -20.89 7.54 -1.94
CA LEU A 162 -21.03 6.39 -1.04
C LEU A 162 -21.19 6.83 0.42
N ARG A 163 -22.25 6.35 1.07
CA ARG A 163 -22.53 6.62 2.49
C ARG A 163 -22.48 5.35 3.33
N HIS A 164 -21.94 5.46 4.54
CA HIS A 164 -22.12 4.43 5.54
C HIS A 164 -23.56 4.49 6.06
N SER A 165 -24.36 3.46 5.80
CA SER A 165 -25.67 3.32 6.42
C SER A 165 -25.48 2.95 7.89
N SER A 166 -25.51 3.96 8.78
CA SER A 166 -25.63 3.71 10.22
C SER A 166 -27.05 3.23 10.53
N SER A 167 -27.39 2.00 10.16
CA SER A 167 -28.59 1.30 10.63
C SER A 167 -28.22 0.29 11.71
N ALA A 168 -27.51 0.74 12.75
CA ALA A 168 -27.70 0.15 14.07
C ALA A 168 -28.90 0.88 14.67
N THR A 169 -30.06 0.22 14.66
CA THR A 169 -31.18 0.61 15.53
C THR A 169 -30.62 0.80 16.93
N ALA A 170 -30.61 2.04 17.40
CA ALA A 170 -30.61 2.31 18.82
C ALA A 170 -31.80 1.53 19.39
N VAL A 171 -31.52 0.44 20.11
CA VAL A 171 -32.51 -0.15 21.00
C VAL A 171 -32.71 0.89 22.09
N ASP A 172 -33.71 1.73 21.89
CA ASP A 172 -34.28 2.57 22.93
C ASP A 172 -34.59 1.66 24.12
N PRO A 173 -34.00 1.85 25.31
CA PRO A 173 -34.40 1.07 26.46
C PRO A 173 -35.90 1.31 26.69
N PRO A 174 -36.72 0.27 26.87
CA PRO A 174 -38.15 0.48 27.07
C PRO A 174 -38.34 1.37 28.29
N SER A 175 -38.89 2.56 28.03
CA SER A 175 -39.41 3.43 29.07
C SER A 175 -40.53 2.69 29.79
N GLY A 176 -40.24 2.25 31.01
CA GLY A 176 -41.23 1.79 31.98
C GLY A 176 -41.27 0.29 32.21
N ILE A 177 -40.54 -0.15 33.23
CA ILE A 177 -41.09 -1.06 34.24
C ILE A 177 -40.74 -0.47 35.60
N ILE A 178 -41.81 -0.24 36.36
CA ILE A 178 -41.87 0.12 37.77
C ILE A 178 -41.54 -1.11 38.61
#